data_AF-A0A7L2UI99-F1
#
_entry.id   AF-A0A7L2UI99-F1
#
_cell.length_a   1.000
_cell.length_b   1.000
_cell.length_c   1.000
_cell.angle_alpha   90.00
_cell.angle_beta   90.00
_cell.angle_gamma   90.00
#
_symmetry.space_group_name_H-M   'P 1'
#
loop_
_entity.id
_entity.type
_entity.pdbx_description
1 polymer ?
#
loop_
_entity_poly.entity_id
_entity_poly.type
_entity_poly.pdbx_seq_one_letter_code
_entity_poly.pdbx_strand_id
1 'polypeptide(L)'
;MEEHWAPQEGAGQGLAHRLHQEGLAGPLRWLENCLRRTAGDREEDGASHPVPLVPLSEENEDAMEDRRFRALLRQLGLRPPASEQESFWRIPAALTPQQLRHAAASIAHHGPDPPGCPQGLVEPPRCPQDPDAGEGAVPTPGPTSCSEEPGPAVSSPVQPGTKRRRELDSEDEDG
;
A
#
# COMPACT_ATOMS: atom_id res chain seq x y z
N MET A 1 11.01 -16.40 -21.78
CA MET A 1 9.86 -15.58 -22.22
C MET A 1 8.99 -15.39 -20.99
N GLU A 2 9.12 -14.26 -20.31
CA GLU A 2 8.17 -13.88 -19.27
C GLU A 2 6.91 -13.43 -20.01
N GLU A 3 5.87 -14.27 -19.99
CA GLU A 3 4.56 -13.90 -20.52
C GLU A 3 4.06 -12.73 -19.68
N HIS A 4 4.14 -11.52 -20.23
CA HIS A 4 3.68 -10.29 -19.61
C HIS A 4 2.14 -10.28 -19.65
N TRP A 5 1.50 -11.14 -18.87
CA TRP A 5 0.06 -11.09 -18.68
C TRP A 5 -0.25 -9.96 -17.69
N ALA A 6 -0.82 -8.87 -18.20
CA ALA A 6 -1.39 -7.81 -17.39
C ALA A 6 -2.88 -8.12 -17.13
N PRO A 7 -3.35 -8.15 -15.88
CA PRO A 7 -4.77 -8.33 -15.59
C PRO A 7 -5.56 -7.15 -16.15
N GLN A 8 -6.71 -7.47 -16.75
CA GLN A 8 -7.60 -6.47 -17.35
C GLN A 8 -8.34 -5.71 -16.23
N GLU A 9 -8.67 -4.43 -16.45
CA GLU A 9 -9.37 -3.62 -15.45
C GLU A 9 -10.71 -4.27 -15.05
N GLY A 10 -10.99 -4.43 -13.75
CA GLY A 10 -12.17 -5.13 -13.24
C GLY A 10 -12.07 -6.67 -13.23
N ALA A 11 -10.92 -7.26 -13.55
CA ALA A 11 -10.72 -8.71 -13.47
C ALA A 11 -11.03 -9.25 -12.07
N GLY A 12 -11.77 -10.35 -12.00
CA GLY A 12 -12.11 -10.99 -10.73
C GLY A 12 -13.31 -10.42 -9.99
N GLN A 13 -13.88 -9.26 -10.37
CA GLN A 13 -14.95 -8.61 -9.59
C GLN A 13 -16.17 -9.52 -9.37
N GLY A 14 -16.69 -10.16 -10.42
CA GLY A 14 -17.85 -11.05 -10.30
C GLY A 14 -17.58 -12.30 -9.43
N LEU A 15 -16.34 -12.81 -9.48
CA LEU A 15 -15.92 -13.96 -8.69
C LEU A 15 -15.70 -13.58 -7.21
N ALA A 16 -15.06 -12.44 -6.96
CA ALA A 16 -14.95 -11.84 -5.63
C ALA A 16 -16.34 -11.62 -5.02
N HIS A 17 -17.30 -11.18 -5.83
CA HIS A 17 -18.66 -10.96 -5.35
C HIS A 17 -19.38 -12.25 -4.94
N ARG A 18 -19.21 -13.33 -5.69
CA ARG A 18 -19.73 -14.64 -5.30
C ARG A 18 -19.06 -15.19 -4.05
N LEU A 19 -17.73 -15.13 -3.99
CA LEU A 19 -16.94 -15.63 -2.86
C LEU A 19 -17.33 -14.95 -1.55
N HIS A 20 -17.60 -13.65 -1.58
CA HIS A 20 -18.03 -12.94 -0.39
C HIS A 20 -19.42 -13.40 0.08
N GLN A 21 -20.38 -13.57 -0.82
CA GLN A 21 -21.71 -14.13 -0.47
C GLN A 21 -21.62 -15.55 0.09
N GLU A 22 -20.58 -16.29 -0.28
CA GLU A 22 -20.30 -17.65 0.19
C GLU A 22 -19.52 -17.68 1.52
N GLY A 23 -19.27 -16.53 2.14
CA GLY A 23 -18.64 -16.43 3.46
C GLY A 23 -17.14 -16.12 3.46
N LEU A 24 -16.51 -15.94 2.30
CA LEU A 24 -15.07 -15.61 2.21
C LEU A 24 -14.78 -14.10 2.34
N ALA A 25 -15.61 -13.35 3.05
CA ALA A 25 -15.43 -11.91 3.24
C ALA A 25 -14.11 -11.57 3.95
N GLY A 26 -13.73 -12.35 4.97
CA GLY A 26 -12.47 -12.20 5.69
C GLY A 26 -11.24 -12.39 4.81
N PRO A 27 -11.10 -13.52 4.09
CA PRO A 27 -10.00 -13.77 3.17
C PRO A 27 -9.92 -12.78 2.00
N LEU A 28 -11.06 -12.34 1.47
CA LEU A 28 -11.10 -11.30 0.44
C LEU A 28 -10.56 -9.96 0.96
N ARG A 29 -10.93 -9.57 2.20
CA ARG A 29 -10.39 -8.37 2.83
C ARG A 29 -8.90 -8.49 3.13
N TRP A 30 -8.43 -9.66 3.54
CA TRP A 30 -7.00 -9.94 3.71
C TRP A 30 -6.25 -9.73 2.39
N LEU A 31 -6.73 -10.34 1.30
CA LEU A 31 -6.14 -10.20 -0.03
C LEU A 31 -6.12 -8.74 -0.52
N GLU A 32 -7.24 -8.02 -0.35
CA GLU A 32 -7.33 -6.58 -0.65
C GLU A 32 -6.24 -5.79 0.08
N ASN A 33 -6.07 -6.04 1.38
CA ASN A 33 -5.06 -5.36 2.18
C ASN A 33 -3.64 -5.71 1.75
N CYS A 34 -3.36 -6.97 1.42
CA CYS A 34 -2.08 -7.39 0.86
C CYS A 34 -1.74 -6.60 -0.41
N LEU A 35 -2.68 -6.49 -1.35
CA LEU A 35 -2.50 -5.75 -2.60
C LEU A 35 -2.26 -4.26 -2.35
N ARG A 36 -3.04 -3.64 -1.47
CA ARG A 36 -2.91 -2.21 -1.12
C ARG A 36 -1.57 -1.91 -0.45
N ARG A 37 -1.14 -2.75 0.49
CA ARG A 37 0.16 -2.61 1.17
C ARG A 37 1.31 -2.73 0.18
N THR A 38 1.33 -3.79 -0.63
CA THR A 38 2.37 -3.98 -1.65
C THR A 38 2.40 -2.84 -2.67
N ALA A 39 1.27 -2.21 -2.99
CA ALA A 39 1.25 -1.01 -3.83
C ALA A 39 1.96 0.17 -3.14
N GLY A 40 1.65 0.42 -1.86
CA GLY A 40 2.29 1.46 -1.07
C GLY A 40 3.79 1.23 -0.89
N ASP A 41 4.20 0.00 -0.55
CA ASP A 41 5.61 -0.36 -0.37
C ASP A 41 6.41 -0.09 -1.66
N ARG A 42 5.85 -0.44 -2.83
CA ARG A 42 6.50 -0.20 -4.13
C ARG A 42 6.61 1.28 -4.52
N GLU A 43 5.66 2.10 -4.10
CA GLU A 43 5.69 3.56 -4.31
C GLU A 43 6.71 4.24 -3.40
N GLU A 44 6.92 3.73 -2.19
CA GLU A 44 7.89 4.24 -1.22
C GLU A 44 9.33 3.82 -1.54
N ASP A 45 9.57 2.53 -1.76
CA ASP A 45 10.91 1.97 -1.97
C ASP A 45 11.46 2.18 -3.40
N GLY A 46 10.59 2.45 -4.37
CA GLY A 46 10.95 2.56 -5.80
C GLY A 46 11.47 1.25 -6.43
N ALA A 47 11.43 0.14 -5.70
CA ALA A 47 11.85 -1.18 -6.14
C ALA A 47 10.66 -2.17 -6.15
N SER A 48 10.54 -2.96 -7.20
CA SER A 48 9.49 -3.98 -7.33
C SER A 48 10.10 -5.37 -7.27
N HIS A 49 9.93 -6.05 -6.14
CA HIS A 49 10.25 -7.48 -6.00
C HIS A 49 8.97 -8.33 -5.86
N PRO A 50 9.04 -9.64 -6.16
CA PRO A 50 7.93 -10.55 -5.91
C PRO A 50 7.64 -10.64 -4.41
N VAL A 51 6.36 -10.56 -4.02
CA VAL A 51 5.94 -10.61 -2.60
C VAL A 51 5.14 -11.89 -2.35
N PRO A 52 5.52 -12.73 -1.36
CA PRO A 52 4.75 -13.92 -1.02
C PRO A 52 3.45 -13.56 -0.28
N LEU A 53 2.35 -14.24 -0.63
CA LEU A 53 1.12 -14.26 0.15
C LEU A 53 1.22 -15.35 1.21
N VAL A 54 1.33 -14.93 2.47
CA VAL A 54 1.43 -15.83 3.62
C VAL A 54 0.11 -15.77 4.40
N PRO A 55 -0.73 -16.81 4.35
CA PRO A 55 -1.93 -16.88 5.17
C PRO A 55 -1.53 -17.12 6.63
N LEU A 56 -1.78 -16.13 7.49
CA LEU A 56 -1.41 -16.18 8.92
C LEU A 56 -2.57 -16.58 9.84
N SER A 57 -3.72 -16.90 9.27
CA SER A 57 -4.91 -17.39 9.99
C SER A 57 -5.46 -18.62 9.29
N GLU A 58 -6.11 -19.49 10.06
CA GLU A 58 -6.77 -20.70 9.56
C GLU A 58 -7.79 -20.37 8.45
N GLU A 59 -8.59 -19.31 8.63
CA GLU A 59 -9.55 -18.84 7.62
C GLU A 59 -8.89 -18.50 6.28
N ASN A 60 -7.71 -17.87 6.30
CA ASN A 60 -6.96 -17.54 5.09
C ASN A 60 -6.31 -18.78 4.48
N GLU A 61 -5.88 -19.73 5.30
CA GLU A 61 -5.32 -21.00 4.83
C GLU A 61 -6.37 -21.84 4.10
N ASP A 62 -7.56 -22.02 4.70
CA ASP A 62 -8.70 -22.70 4.08
C ASP A 62 -9.10 -22.04 2.76
N ALA A 63 -9.14 -20.70 2.73
CA ALA A 63 -9.39 -19.96 1.49
C ALA A 63 -8.34 -20.23 0.41
N MET A 64 -7.08 -20.45 0.77
CA MET A 64 -6.01 -20.80 -0.18
C MET A 64 -6.16 -22.25 -0.69
N GLU A 65 -6.92 -23.10 0.01
CA GLU A 65 -7.32 -24.43 -0.45
C GLU A 65 -8.54 -24.43 -1.36
N ASP A 66 -9.37 -23.37 -1.31
CA ASP A 66 -10.54 -23.20 -2.19
C ASP A 66 -10.14 -22.94 -3.66
N ARG A 67 -10.71 -23.73 -4.58
CA ARG A 67 -10.42 -23.64 -6.02
C ARG A 67 -10.88 -22.31 -6.65
N ARG A 68 -12.00 -21.76 -6.19
CA ARG A 68 -12.57 -20.50 -6.68
C ARG A 68 -11.74 -19.31 -6.18
N PHE A 69 -11.30 -19.33 -4.93
CA PHE A 69 -10.41 -18.31 -4.40
C PHE A 69 -9.07 -18.31 -5.14
N ARG A 70 -8.45 -19.47 -5.37
CA ARG A 70 -7.25 -19.56 -6.24
C ARG A 70 -7.51 -19.14 -7.69
N ALA A 71 -8.72 -19.35 -8.22
CA ALA A 71 -9.09 -18.85 -9.54
C ALA A 71 -9.16 -17.32 -9.55
N LEU A 72 -9.67 -16.70 -8.47
CA LEU A 72 -9.62 -15.24 -8.30
C LEU A 72 -8.18 -14.73 -8.28
N LEU A 73 -7.28 -15.37 -7.52
CA LEU A 73 -5.86 -15.00 -7.48
C LEU A 73 -5.24 -14.95 -8.88
N ARG A 74 -5.52 -15.96 -9.73
CA ARG A 74 -5.05 -15.98 -11.13
C ARG A 74 -5.64 -14.85 -11.97
N GLN A 75 -6.94 -14.56 -11.81
CA GLN A 75 -7.59 -13.47 -12.55
C GLN A 75 -7.00 -12.10 -12.18
N LEU A 76 -6.58 -11.94 -10.93
CA LEU A 76 -5.89 -10.73 -10.44
C LEU A 76 -4.40 -10.68 -10.84
N GLY A 77 -3.89 -11.69 -11.55
CA GLY A 77 -2.50 -11.75 -12.00
C GLY A 77 -1.51 -12.26 -10.96
N LEU A 78 -1.98 -12.89 -9.87
CA LEU A 78 -1.09 -13.53 -8.92
C LEU A 78 -0.65 -14.90 -9.43
N ARG A 79 0.58 -15.26 -9.07
CA ARG A 79 1.23 -16.48 -9.53
C ARG A 79 1.09 -17.59 -8.46
N PRO A 80 0.77 -18.83 -8.85
CA PRO A 80 0.87 -19.98 -7.95
C PRO A 80 2.33 -20.30 -7.60
N PRO A 81 2.59 -21.06 -6.52
CA PRO A 81 3.92 -21.62 -6.29
C PRO A 81 4.40 -22.41 -7.53
N ALA A 82 5.66 -22.21 -7.94
CA ALA A 82 6.18 -22.74 -9.21
C ALA A 82 6.52 -24.24 -9.18
N SER A 83 6.76 -24.80 -8.00
CA SER A 83 7.14 -26.19 -7.79
C SER A 83 6.97 -26.54 -6.32
N GLU A 84 7.25 -27.80 -5.93
CA GLU A 84 7.20 -28.28 -4.55
C GLU A 84 8.15 -27.53 -3.60
N GLN A 85 9.14 -26.80 -4.16
CA GLN A 85 10.06 -25.95 -3.40
C GLN A 85 9.44 -24.62 -2.95
N GLU A 86 8.37 -24.15 -3.60
CA GLU A 86 7.65 -22.94 -3.21
C GLU A 86 6.31 -23.32 -2.58
N SER A 87 6.01 -22.75 -1.41
CA SER A 87 4.75 -23.02 -0.70
C SER A 87 3.71 -21.92 -0.91
N PHE A 88 4.14 -20.70 -1.23
CA PHE A 88 3.27 -19.51 -1.23
C PHE A 88 2.98 -18.99 -2.63
N TRP A 89 1.77 -18.48 -2.80
CA TRP A 89 1.42 -17.65 -3.95
C TRP A 89 2.22 -16.35 -3.91
N ARG A 90 2.43 -15.73 -5.06
CA ARG A 90 3.19 -14.48 -5.16
C ARG A 90 2.44 -13.40 -5.91
N ILE A 91 2.57 -12.17 -5.41
CA ILE A 91 2.33 -10.95 -6.17
C ILE A 91 3.56 -10.72 -7.04
N PRO A 92 3.47 -10.80 -8.38
CA PRO A 92 4.62 -10.60 -9.25
C PRO A 92 5.20 -9.19 -9.14
N ALA A 93 6.50 -9.06 -9.41
CA ALA A 93 7.19 -7.77 -9.52
C ALA A 93 6.64 -6.92 -10.68
N ALA A 94 6.16 -7.56 -11.75
CA ALA A 94 5.63 -6.90 -12.94
C ALA A 94 4.30 -6.15 -12.70
N LEU A 95 3.57 -6.44 -11.62
CA LEU A 95 2.34 -5.72 -11.30
C LEU A 95 2.68 -4.33 -10.74
N THR A 96 2.27 -3.29 -11.45
CA THR A 96 2.49 -1.90 -11.02
C THR A 96 1.62 -1.54 -9.80
N PRO A 97 1.99 -0.52 -9.02
CA PRO A 97 1.17 -0.04 -7.91
C PRO A 97 -0.26 0.29 -8.33
N GLN A 98 -0.45 0.92 -9.49
CA GLN A 98 -1.76 1.23 -10.04
C GLN A 98 -2.57 -0.06 -10.31
N GLN A 99 -1.99 -1.07 -10.94
CA GLN A 99 -2.67 -2.35 -11.18
C GLN A 99 -3.06 -3.05 -9.89
N LEU A 100 -2.20 -3.04 -8.86
CA LEU A 100 -2.51 -3.57 -7.54
C LEU A 100 -3.69 -2.85 -6.88
N ARG A 101 -3.75 -1.51 -7.02
CA ARG A 101 -4.87 -0.70 -6.51
C ARG A 101 -6.18 -1.02 -7.23
N HIS A 102 -6.18 -1.17 -8.56
CA HIS A 102 -7.36 -1.58 -9.31
C HIS A 102 -7.82 -3.00 -8.94
N ALA A 103 -6.89 -3.94 -8.78
CA ALA A 103 -7.18 -5.30 -8.32
C ALA A 103 -7.83 -5.29 -6.92
N ALA A 104 -7.28 -4.52 -5.98
CA ALA A 104 -7.86 -4.36 -4.65
C ALA A 104 -9.27 -3.72 -4.70
N ALA A 105 -9.46 -2.69 -5.52
CA ALA A 105 -10.78 -2.06 -5.68
C ALA A 105 -11.82 -3.04 -6.23
N SER A 106 -11.45 -3.88 -7.19
CA SER A 106 -12.32 -4.91 -7.79
C SER A 106 -12.81 -5.93 -6.75
N ILE A 107 -12.05 -6.18 -5.68
CA ILE A 107 -12.46 -7.00 -4.53
C ILE A 107 -13.36 -6.20 -3.57
N ALA A 108 -13.01 -4.94 -3.30
CA ALA A 108 -13.66 -4.09 -2.32
C ALA A 108 -15.09 -3.64 -2.71
N HIS A 109 -15.46 -3.67 -3.99
CA HIS A 109 -16.82 -3.35 -4.46
C HIS A 109 -17.90 -4.38 -4.04
N HIS A 110 -17.66 -5.11 -2.95
CA HIS A 110 -18.58 -6.07 -2.34
C HIS A 110 -19.16 -5.57 -1.00
N GLY A 111 -19.90 -4.48 -1.06
CA GLY A 111 -20.81 -4.10 0.01
C GLY A 111 -21.95 -3.30 -0.58
N PRO A 112 -23.19 -3.42 -0.06
CA PRO A 112 -24.16 -2.37 -0.30
C PRO A 112 -23.49 -1.05 0.11
N ASP A 113 -23.51 -0.06 -0.79
CA ASP A 113 -23.24 1.33 -0.44
C ASP A 113 -23.93 1.63 0.89
N PRO A 114 -23.22 2.13 1.92
CA PRO A 114 -23.92 2.59 3.11
C PRO A 114 -24.92 3.66 2.65
N PRO A 115 -26.24 3.49 2.83
CA PRO A 115 -27.18 4.52 2.42
C PRO A 115 -26.90 5.78 3.25
N GLY A 116 -26.28 6.77 2.62
CA GLY A 116 -26.13 8.10 3.20
C GLY A 116 -24.70 8.60 3.30
N CYS A 117 -24.16 9.07 2.18
CA CYS A 117 -23.60 10.41 2.19
C CYS A 117 -24.63 11.31 1.51
N PRO A 118 -25.58 11.95 2.23
CA PRO A 118 -26.21 13.12 1.66
C PRO A 118 -25.09 14.11 1.40
N GLN A 119 -24.85 14.43 0.13
CA GLN A 119 -24.13 15.64 -0.26
C GLN A 119 -24.97 16.84 0.18
N GLY A 120 -24.94 17.12 1.48
CA GLY A 120 -25.53 18.27 2.13
C GLY A 120 -24.44 19.31 2.29
N LEU A 121 -24.22 20.06 1.22
CA LEU A 121 -23.72 21.41 1.27
C LEU A 121 -24.54 22.19 2.33
N VAL A 122 -23.98 22.43 3.51
CA VAL A 122 -24.40 23.52 4.39
C VAL A 122 -23.14 24.25 4.83
N GLU A 123 -23.11 25.52 4.44
CA GLU A 123 -22.06 26.51 4.67
C GLU A 123 -21.54 26.57 6.12
N PRO A 124 -20.31 27.08 6.32
CA PRO A 124 -19.85 27.44 7.66
C PRO A 124 -20.80 28.47 8.29
N PRO A 125 -21.03 28.44 9.61
CA PRO A 125 -21.91 29.39 10.26
C PRO A 125 -21.36 30.80 10.07
N ARG A 126 -22.15 31.64 9.41
CA ARG A 126 -21.89 33.08 9.30
C ARG A 126 -21.95 33.65 10.70
N CYS A 127 -20.81 34.07 11.24
CA CYS A 127 -20.74 34.80 12.51
C CYS A 127 -21.72 35.99 12.44
N PRO A 128 -22.54 36.24 13.47
CA PRO A 128 -23.42 37.40 13.47
C PRO A 128 -22.55 38.67 13.45
N GLN A 129 -22.78 39.50 12.42
CA GLN A 129 -22.27 40.87 12.35
C GLN A 129 -23.02 41.70 13.39
N ASP A 130 -22.29 42.28 14.33
CA ASP A 130 -22.77 43.34 15.22
C ASP A 130 -22.39 44.70 14.60
N PRO A 131 -23.34 45.64 14.41
CA PRO A 131 -23.02 46.97 13.93
C PRO A 131 -22.89 47.99 15.09
N ASP A 132 -21.80 48.76 14.99
CA ASP A 132 -21.65 50.17 15.38
C ASP A 132 -21.55 50.52 16.89
N ALA A 133 -20.36 51.01 17.30
CA ALA A 133 -20.19 52.39 17.79
C ALA A 133 -18.82 52.60 18.47
N GLY A 134 -18.17 53.73 18.13
CA GLY A 134 -17.57 54.59 19.15
C GLY A 134 -16.05 54.56 19.35
N GLU A 135 -15.45 55.70 19.03
CA GLU A 135 -14.08 56.19 19.27
C GLU A 135 -13.34 55.77 20.56
N GLY A 136 -11.99 55.81 20.49
CA GLY A 136 -11.18 56.28 21.62
C GLY A 136 -9.77 55.69 21.77
N ALA A 137 -8.76 56.49 21.39
CA ALA A 137 -7.46 56.68 22.05
C ALA A 137 -6.37 55.56 22.11
N VAL A 138 -5.21 55.93 21.55
CA VAL A 138 -3.81 55.48 21.81
C VAL A 138 -3.43 55.52 23.32
N PRO A 139 -2.37 54.84 23.87
CA PRO A 139 -1.03 54.64 23.28
C PRO A 139 -0.25 53.32 23.63
N THR A 140 0.91 53.14 22.97
CA THR A 140 2.01 52.18 23.23
C THR A 140 2.66 52.34 24.63
N PRO A 141 3.34 51.30 25.17
CA PRO A 141 4.82 51.19 25.03
C PRO A 141 5.37 49.75 24.87
N GLY A 142 6.57 49.60 24.28
CA GLY A 142 7.39 48.36 24.30
C GLY A 142 8.04 48.11 25.68
N PRO A 143 9.18 47.37 25.83
CA PRO A 143 10.05 46.81 24.78
C PRO A 143 10.75 45.45 25.11
N THR A 144 11.60 45.01 24.17
CA THR A 144 12.76 44.09 24.22
C THR A 144 12.67 42.74 24.94
N SER A 145 12.95 41.65 24.23
CA SER A 145 13.98 40.72 24.71
C SER A 145 14.61 40.00 23.53
N CYS A 146 15.84 40.40 23.21
CA CYS A 146 16.73 39.69 22.31
C CYS A 146 17.27 38.44 23.02
N SER A 147 17.35 37.31 22.32
CA SER A 147 18.39 36.33 22.60
C SER A 147 18.82 35.70 21.29
N GLU A 148 20.13 35.82 21.10
CA GLU A 148 20.97 35.57 19.95
C GLU A 148 21.59 34.17 20.09
N GLU A 149 21.57 33.40 18.99
CA GLU A 149 22.52 32.37 18.46
C GLU A 149 23.27 31.36 19.40
N PRO A 150 24.06 30.39 18.89
CA PRO A 150 23.92 29.42 17.78
C PRO A 150 24.06 27.94 18.18
N GLY A 151 23.71 27.05 17.23
CA GLY A 151 24.27 25.69 17.15
C GLY A 151 24.76 25.41 15.72
N PRO A 152 25.96 24.81 15.52
CA PRO A 152 26.70 24.88 14.27
C PRO A 152 26.18 23.95 13.17
N ALA A 153 26.30 24.44 11.94
CA ALA A 153 26.24 23.64 10.73
C ALA A 153 27.40 22.64 10.68
N VAL A 154 27.09 21.38 10.38
CA VAL A 154 28.03 20.45 9.78
C VAL A 154 27.35 19.80 8.58
N SER A 155 27.70 20.34 7.42
CA SER A 155 27.55 19.72 6.12
C SER A 155 28.33 18.41 6.09
N SER A 156 27.68 17.29 5.77
CA SER A 156 28.38 16.07 5.35
C SER A 156 28.40 15.98 3.83
N PRO A 157 29.57 16.07 3.18
CA PRO A 157 29.73 15.74 1.78
C PRO A 157 29.92 14.23 1.55
N VAL A 158 29.36 13.79 0.43
CA VAL A 158 29.52 12.52 -0.31
C VAL A 158 30.92 11.89 -0.28
N GLN A 159 31.01 10.55 -0.26
CA GLN A 159 31.74 9.76 -1.27
C GLN A 159 31.29 8.27 -1.35
N PRO A 160 31.28 7.66 -2.55
CA PRO A 160 31.04 6.23 -2.79
C PRO A 160 32.37 5.43 -2.73
N GLY A 161 32.32 4.14 -2.35
CA GLY A 161 33.55 3.35 -2.22
C GLY A 161 33.36 1.83 -2.15
N THR A 162 33.39 1.21 -3.33
CA THR A 162 34.06 -0.08 -3.64
C THR A 162 33.83 -1.33 -2.75
N LYS A 163 32.94 -2.21 -3.25
CA LYS A 163 33.11 -3.67 -3.41
C LYS A 163 34.32 -4.32 -2.72
N ARG A 164 34.08 -5.05 -1.63
CA ARG A 164 34.97 -6.12 -1.15
C ARG A 164 34.45 -7.47 -1.67
N ARG A 165 35.00 -7.87 -2.81
CA ARG A 165 35.01 -9.25 -3.30
C ARG A 165 35.70 -10.11 -2.24
N ARG A 166 34.99 -11.10 -1.68
CA ARG A 166 35.64 -12.15 -0.90
C ARG A 166 35.92 -13.29 -1.87
N GLU A 167 37.13 -13.30 -2.41
CA GLU A 167 37.70 -14.46 -3.09
C GLU A 167 37.84 -15.54 -2.02
N LEU A 168 37.13 -16.65 -2.18
CA LEU A 168 37.43 -17.88 -1.44
C LEU A 168 38.26 -18.72 -2.42
N ASP A 169 39.56 -18.70 -2.19
CA ASP A 169 40.53 -19.59 -2.77
C ASP A 169 40.32 -20.99 -2.14
N SER A 170 40.18 -22.01 -2.97
CA SER A 170 40.19 -23.41 -2.53
C SER A 170 40.84 -24.22 -3.63
N GLU A 171 42.17 -24.17 -3.65
CA GLU A 171 43.03 -25.20 -4.22
C GLU A 171 43.49 -26.10 -3.07
N ASP A 172 43.19 -27.39 -3.14
CA ASP A 172 43.87 -28.52 -2.45
C ASP A 172 43.22 -29.80 -3.05
N GLU A 173 43.65 -30.22 -4.23
CA GLU A 173 44.76 -31.16 -4.53
C GLU A 173 44.40 -32.63 -4.28
N ASP A 174 44.62 -33.39 -5.36
CA ASP A 174 44.42 -34.81 -5.61
C ASP A 174 45.43 -35.67 -4.82
N GLY A 175 44.98 -36.81 -4.29
CA GLY A 175 45.84 -37.79 -3.62
C GLY A 175 45.09 -38.87 -2.85
#